data_AF-A7VZE2-F1
#
_entry.id   AF-A7VZE2-F1
#
_cell.length_a   1.000
_cell.length_b   1.000
_cell.length_c   1.000
_cell.angle_alpha   90.00
_cell.angle_beta   90.00
_cell.angle_gamma   90.00
#
_symmetry.space_group_name_H-M   'P 1'
#
loop_
_entity.id
_entity.type
_entity.pdbx_description
1 polymer ?
#
loop_
_entity_poly.entity_id
_entity_poly.type
_entity_poly.pdbx_seq_one_letter_code
_entity_poly.pdbx_strand_id
1 'polypeptide(L)'
;MRKEVYKVLCPKHIMFGDPSYFEDFKGAQRKKLTVDYRPPKHFDCARLVLKEEENQEYPEYIERSMTLYLSPHDEIETYTEGMKYRSQELAEKMIGVDRCCYYLKVDDQEAAITTTGDGWWGNFDELYRRDGKNRISDCVMIEIAMPEDQDFNDMKRMAEYFFKDMEPLIPKKQKKKEAPAR
;
A
#
# COMPACT_ATOMS: atom_id res chain seq x y z
N MET A 1 -16.55 -7.64 4.59
CA MET A 1 -15.32 -6.83 4.62
C MET A 1 -14.79 -6.73 6.04
N ARG A 2 -13.56 -7.21 6.27
CA ARG A 2 -12.77 -7.01 7.49
C ARG A 2 -11.66 -5.99 7.17
N LYS A 3 -11.49 -4.99 8.04
CA LYS A 3 -10.47 -3.94 7.89
C LYS A 3 -9.84 -3.66 9.24
N GLU A 4 -8.52 -3.64 9.29
CA GLU A 4 -7.74 -3.23 10.45
C GLU A 4 -6.72 -2.17 10.04
N VAL A 5 -6.55 -1.14 10.86
CA VAL A 5 -5.65 -0.02 10.56
C VAL A 5 -4.64 0.09 11.68
N TYR A 6 -3.39 0.26 11.30
CA TYR A 6 -2.26 0.34 12.22
C TYR A 6 -1.47 1.60 11.96
N LYS A 7 -1.01 2.23 13.03
CA LYS A 7 0.10 3.19 12.96
C LYS A 7 1.40 2.38 12.92
N VAL A 8 2.27 2.76 12.00
CA VAL A 8 3.59 2.15 11.82
C VAL A 8 4.63 3.26 11.71
N LEU A 9 5.90 2.92 11.90
CA LEU A 9 7.00 3.85 11.61
C LEU A 9 7.08 4.11 10.11
N CYS A 10 7.38 5.35 9.72
CA CYS A 10 7.66 5.67 8.31
C CYS A 10 8.91 4.92 7.84
N PRO A 11 8.80 4.01 6.86
CA PRO A 11 9.98 3.34 6.34
C PRO A 11 10.88 4.34 5.62
N LYS A 12 12.18 4.08 5.62
CA LYS A 12 13.19 4.86 4.89
C LYS A 12 13.36 4.35 3.46
N HIS A 13 13.15 3.05 3.23
CA HIS A 13 13.27 2.43 1.93
C HIS A 13 12.30 1.28 1.76
N ILE A 14 11.58 1.28 0.63
CA ILE A 14 10.70 0.18 0.23
C ILE A 14 11.15 -0.33 -1.13
N MET A 15 11.26 -1.65 -1.28
CA MET A 15 11.38 -2.32 -2.57
C MET A 15 10.28 -3.36 -2.74
N PHE A 16 9.65 -3.39 -3.91
CA PHE A 16 8.56 -4.32 -4.20
C PHE A 16 8.52 -4.66 -5.70
N GLY A 17 8.36 -5.94 -6.03
CA GLY A 17 8.21 -6.43 -7.41
C GLY A 17 8.79 -7.84 -7.58
N ASP A 18 8.73 -8.38 -8.79
CA ASP A 18 9.34 -9.68 -9.07
C ASP A 18 10.86 -9.66 -8.77
N PRO A 19 11.40 -10.65 -8.03
CA PRO A 19 12.84 -10.74 -7.76
C PRO A 19 13.69 -10.64 -9.03
N SER A 20 13.26 -11.28 -10.11
CA SER A 20 13.99 -11.28 -11.39
C SER A 20 14.09 -9.91 -12.02
N TYR A 21 13.11 -9.02 -11.79
CA TYR A 21 13.16 -7.68 -12.35
C TYR A 21 14.26 -6.82 -11.73
N PHE A 22 14.65 -7.12 -10.49
CA PHE A 22 15.78 -6.46 -9.84
C PHE A 22 17.13 -6.92 -10.38
N GLU A 23 17.22 -8.18 -10.82
CA GLU A 23 18.41 -8.84 -11.36
C GLU A 23 18.61 -8.52 -12.85
N ASP A 24 17.55 -8.70 -13.64
CA ASP A 24 17.61 -8.75 -15.10
C ASP A 24 17.48 -7.35 -15.73
N PHE A 25 16.79 -6.41 -15.07
CA PHE A 25 16.54 -5.07 -15.60
C PHE A 25 17.32 -3.98 -14.86
N LYS A 26 17.62 -2.88 -15.58
CA LYS A 26 18.29 -1.69 -15.04
C LYS A 26 17.60 -0.40 -15.49
N GLY A 27 17.93 0.70 -14.81
CA GLY A 27 17.50 2.05 -15.19
C GLY A 27 15.98 2.21 -15.30
N ALA A 28 15.52 2.78 -16.41
CA ALA A 28 14.12 3.12 -16.63
C ALA A 28 13.20 1.88 -16.68
N GLN A 29 13.69 0.76 -17.23
CA GLN A 29 12.90 -0.47 -17.34
C GLN A 29 12.63 -1.06 -15.96
N ARG A 30 13.66 -1.20 -15.12
CA ARG A 30 13.48 -1.64 -13.72
C ARG A 30 12.54 -0.73 -12.97
N LYS A 31 12.71 0.59 -13.09
CA LYS A 31 11.84 1.59 -12.43
C LYS A 31 10.37 1.49 -12.84
N LYS A 32 10.10 1.07 -14.09
CA LYS A 32 8.74 0.85 -14.58
C LYS A 32 8.09 -0.40 -13.96
N LEU A 33 8.87 -1.46 -13.76
CA LEU A 33 8.36 -2.78 -13.35
C LEU A 33 8.37 -3.00 -11.83
N THR A 34 9.18 -2.23 -11.09
CA THR A 34 9.39 -2.42 -9.65
C THR A 34 9.17 -1.13 -8.88
N VAL A 35 9.00 -1.26 -7.57
CA VAL A 35 9.11 -0.18 -6.59
C VAL A 35 10.52 -0.22 -6.02
N ASP A 36 11.18 0.94 -6.02
CA ASP A 36 12.40 1.26 -5.27
C ASP A 36 12.19 2.70 -4.79
N TYR A 37 11.57 2.84 -3.62
CA TYR A 37 11.01 4.10 -3.14
C TYR A 37 11.63 4.50 -1.80
N ARG A 38 12.07 5.76 -1.73
CA ARG A 38 12.53 6.40 -0.49
C ARG A 38 11.59 7.55 -0.20
N PRO A 39 10.77 7.48 0.87
CA PRO A 39 9.84 8.54 1.20
C PRO A 39 10.58 9.86 1.42
N PRO A 40 10.02 11.00 0.96
CA PRO A 40 10.62 12.30 1.18
C PRO A 40 10.50 12.70 2.66
N LYS A 41 11.38 13.60 3.13
CA LYS A 41 11.46 13.97 4.56
C LYS A 41 10.18 14.56 5.15
N HIS A 42 9.32 15.17 4.33
CA HIS A 42 8.06 15.75 4.78
C HIS A 42 6.95 14.70 4.99
N PHE A 43 7.18 13.44 4.60
CA PHE A 43 6.30 12.32 4.97
C PHE A 43 6.72 11.81 6.34
N ASP A 44 6.05 12.32 7.37
CA ASP A 44 6.30 12.01 8.78
C ASP A 44 5.24 11.10 9.39
N CYS A 45 4.27 10.62 8.59
CA CYS A 45 3.22 9.74 9.05
C CYS A 45 3.01 8.55 8.11
N ALA A 46 2.84 7.37 8.71
CA ALA A 46 2.53 6.14 8.00
C ALA A 46 1.35 5.40 8.64
N ARG A 47 0.53 4.78 7.79
CA ARG A 47 -0.52 3.85 8.20
C ARG A 47 -0.46 2.58 7.37
N LEU A 48 -0.59 1.45 8.04
CA LEU A 48 -0.80 0.18 7.36
C LEU A 48 -2.27 -0.20 7.49
N VAL A 49 -2.92 -0.45 6.35
CA VAL A 49 -4.29 -0.95 6.30
C VAL A 49 -4.24 -2.40 5.86
N LEU A 50 -4.77 -3.29 6.69
CA LEU A 50 -5.02 -4.68 6.34
C LEU A 50 -6.49 -4.81 5.97
N LYS A 51 -6.76 -5.33 4.76
CA LYS A 51 -8.13 -5.44 4.24
C LYS A 51 -8.40 -6.85 3.75
N GLU A 52 -9.60 -7.32 4.01
CA GLU A 52 -10.15 -8.57 3.47
C GLU A 52 -11.58 -8.32 3.02
N GLU A 53 -11.86 -8.60 1.76
CA GLU A 53 -13.18 -8.41 1.16
C GLU A 53 -13.44 -9.43 0.04
N GLU A 54 -14.71 -9.61 -0.30
CA GLU A 54 -15.10 -10.42 -1.45
C GLU A 54 -14.69 -9.68 -2.73
N ASN A 55 -14.12 -10.39 -3.70
CA ASN A 55 -13.83 -9.81 -5.01
C ASN A 55 -15.15 -9.37 -5.68
N GLN A 56 -15.14 -8.20 -6.32
CA GLN A 56 -16.35 -7.61 -6.89
C GLN A 56 -16.87 -8.36 -8.13
N GLU A 57 -15.97 -8.98 -8.90
CA GLU A 57 -16.28 -9.72 -10.12
C GLU A 57 -16.54 -11.21 -9.83
N TYR A 58 -15.82 -11.79 -8.87
CA TYR A 58 -15.87 -13.20 -8.48
C TYR A 58 -16.03 -13.35 -6.96
N PRO A 59 -17.24 -13.18 -6.39
CA PRO A 59 -17.48 -13.14 -4.95
C PRO A 59 -17.07 -14.41 -4.18
N GLU A 60 -16.84 -15.54 -4.87
CA GLU A 60 -16.28 -16.76 -4.29
C GLU A 60 -14.80 -16.62 -3.89
N TYR A 61 -14.09 -15.62 -4.42
CA TYR A 61 -12.73 -15.28 -4.05
C TYR A 61 -12.72 -14.16 -3.01
N ILE A 62 -11.83 -14.30 -2.04
CA ILE A 62 -11.59 -13.30 -1.00
C ILE A 62 -10.27 -12.62 -1.31
N GLU A 63 -10.33 -11.32 -1.61
CA GLU A 63 -9.16 -10.48 -1.76
C GLU A 63 -8.63 -10.06 -0.39
N ARG A 64 -7.31 -10.15 -0.25
CA ARG A 64 -6.59 -9.70 0.94
C ARG A 64 -5.44 -8.81 0.52
N SER A 65 -5.33 -7.64 1.13
CA SER A 65 -4.26 -6.71 0.82
C SER A 65 -3.71 -5.99 2.06
N MET A 66 -2.41 -5.70 1.98
CA MET A 66 -1.72 -4.78 2.87
C MET A 66 -1.44 -3.50 2.10
N THR A 67 -2.01 -2.38 2.53
CA THR A 67 -1.76 -1.07 1.90
C THR A 67 -1.02 -0.16 2.87
N LEU A 68 0.21 0.22 2.51
CA LEU A 68 0.99 1.22 3.22
C LEU A 68 0.66 2.61 2.66
N TYR A 69 0.15 3.48 3.52
CA TYR A 69 -0.06 4.90 3.25
C TYR A 69 1.06 5.71 3.87
N LEU A 70 1.63 6.63 3.10
CA LEU A 70 2.67 7.56 3.54
C LEU A 70 2.25 8.97 3.16
N SER A 71 2.18 9.87 4.13
CA SER A 71 1.82 11.27 3.89
C SER A 71 2.37 12.17 5.00
N PRO A 72 2.26 13.51 4.85
CA PRO A 72 2.34 14.40 5.99
C PRO A 72 1.26 14.07 7.03
N HIS A 73 1.55 14.30 8.32
CA HIS A 73 0.73 13.92 9.46
C HIS A 73 -0.75 14.30 9.35
N ASP A 74 -1.03 15.54 8.93
CA ASP A 74 -2.38 16.10 9.00
C ASP A 74 -3.35 15.55 7.96
N GLU A 75 -2.86 14.77 7.00
CA GLU A 75 -3.63 14.33 5.83
C GLU A 75 -3.89 12.82 5.80
N ILE A 76 -3.24 12.05 6.67
CA ILE A 76 -3.21 10.57 6.58
C ILE A 76 -4.61 9.94 6.74
N GLU A 77 -5.47 10.51 7.58
CA GLU A 77 -6.82 9.98 7.81
C GLU A 77 -7.65 10.06 6.53
N THR A 78 -7.61 11.19 5.82
CA THR A 78 -8.28 11.40 4.53
C THR A 78 -7.94 10.29 3.53
N TYR A 79 -6.65 9.98 3.36
CA TYR A 79 -6.23 8.97 2.39
C TYR A 79 -6.58 7.55 2.81
N THR A 80 -6.48 7.21 4.10
CA THR A 80 -6.86 5.87 4.60
C THR A 80 -8.37 5.58 4.55
N GLU A 81 -9.19 6.62 4.37
CA GLU A 81 -10.61 6.55 4.08
C GLU A 81 -10.92 6.43 2.57
N GLY A 82 -9.89 6.43 1.72
CA GLY A 82 -10.03 6.38 0.25
C GLY A 82 -10.42 7.71 -0.37
N MET A 83 -10.30 8.82 0.38
CA MET A 83 -10.62 10.16 -0.09
C MET A 83 -9.38 10.83 -0.68
N LYS A 84 -9.60 11.74 -1.63
CA LYS A 84 -8.56 12.63 -2.16
C LYS A 84 -9.10 14.05 -2.36
N TYR A 85 -8.21 15.03 -2.39
CA TYR A 85 -8.59 16.40 -2.72
C TYR A 85 -8.79 16.59 -4.21
N ARG A 86 -9.69 17.50 -4.58
CA ARG A 86 -9.97 17.81 -6.00
C ARG A 86 -8.77 18.37 -6.76
N SER A 87 -7.85 19.02 -6.06
CA SER A 87 -6.61 19.57 -6.62
C SER A 87 -5.54 18.51 -6.92
N GLN A 88 -5.77 17.26 -6.52
CA GLN A 88 -4.78 16.19 -6.64
C GLN A 88 -5.00 15.34 -7.91
N GLU A 89 -3.90 15.12 -8.61
CA GLU A 89 -3.76 14.13 -9.65
C GLU A 89 -3.31 12.79 -9.05
N LEU A 90 -3.63 11.69 -9.73
CA LEU A 90 -3.25 10.34 -9.35
C LEU A 90 -2.32 9.79 -10.44
N ALA A 91 -1.16 9.28 -10.04
CA ALA A 91 -0.31 8.46 -10.90
C ALA A 91 -0.30 7.03 -10.36
N GLU A 92 -0.68 6.08 -11.19
CA GLU A 92 -0.80 4.67 -10.83
C GLU A 92 0.31 3.86 -11.48
N LYS A 93 0.81 2.86 -10.76
CA LYS A 93 1.77 1.90 -11.28
C LYS A 93 1.45 0.52 -10.73
N MET A 94 0.88 -0.31 -11.59
CA MET A 94 0.67 -1.73 -11.34
C MET A 94 2.00 -2.45 -11.21
N ILE A 95 2.10 -3.31 -10.20
CA ILE A 95 3.24 -4.18 -9.93
C ILE A 95 2.80 -5.61 -10.22
N GLY A 96 3.44 -6.20 -11.23
CA GLY A 96 3.22 -7.60 -11.59
C GLY A 96 4.43 -8.47 -11.35
N VAL A 97 4.21 -9.78 -11.37
CA VAL A 97 5.25 -10.80 -11.26
C VAL A 97 5.07 -11.85 -12.36
N ASP A 98 6.18 -12.41 -12.83
CA ASP A 98 6.22 -13.44 -13.87
C ASP A 98 6.66 -14.80 -13.28
N ARG A 99 7.39 -14.81 -12.16
CA ARG A 99 7.93 -16.04 -11.54
C ARG A 99 7.08 -16.57 -10.39
N CYS A 100 5.79 -16.21 -10.34
CA CYS A 100 4.90 -16.50 -9.22
C CYS A 100 5.54 -16.19 -7.86
N CYS A 101 6.22 -15.05 -7.77
CA CYS A 101 6.91 -14.61 -6.57
C CYS A 101 7.13 -13.11 -6.61
N TYR A 102 6.81 -12.40 -5.52
CA TYR A 102 7.30 -11.04 -5.32
C TYR A 102 8.37 -11.00 -4.24
N TYR A 103 9.32 -10.10 -4.42
CA TYR A 103 10.24 -9.64 -3.41
C TYR A 103 9.63 -8.42 -2.72
N LEU A 104 9.64 -8.40 -1.39
CA LEU A 104 9.30 -7.24 -0.59
C LEU A 104 10.45 -6.93 0.36
N LYS A 105 10.85 -5.66 0.40
CA LYS A 105 11.78 -5.12 1.39
C LYS A 105 11.20 -3.86 2.00
N VAL A 106 11.21 -3.80 3.33
CA VAL A 106 10.89 -2.61 4.11
C VAL A 106 12.05 -2.39 5.07
N ASP A 107 12.82 -1.34 4.82
CA ASP A 107 14.08 -1.03 5.49
C ASP A 107 15.04 -2.22 5.51
N ASP A 108 15.26 -2.82 6.68
CA ASP A 108 16.19 -3.94 6.87
C ASP A 108 15.48 -5.31 6.81
N GLN A 109 14.15 -5.35 6.73
CA GLN A 109 13.38 -6.59 6.62
C GLN A 109 13.08 -6.88 5.16
N GLU A 110 13.43 -8.08 4.71
CA GLU A 110 13.18 -8.52 3.34
C GLU A 110 12.71 -9.98 3.31
N ALA A 111 11.89 -10.31 2.31
CA ALA A 111 11.51 -11.68 2.00
C ALA A 111 11.12 -11.81 0.52
N ALA A 112 11.27 -13.03 0.01
CA ALA A 112 10.62 -13.46 -1.23
C ALA A 112 9.36 -14.24 -0.85
N ILE A 113 8.21 -13.84 -1.37
CA ILE A 113 6.91 -14.43 -1.08
C ILE A 113 6.47 -15.14 -2.37
N THR A 114 6.28 -16.45 -2.29
CA THR A 114 5.67 -17.21 -3.39
C THR A 114 4.21 -16.81 -3.52
N THR A 115 3.79 -16.55 -4.75
CA THR A 115 2.41 -16.22 -5.07
C THR A 115 1.72 -17.42 -5.71
N THR A 116 0.39 -17.39 -5.77
CA THR A 116 -0.42 -18.48 -6.36
C THR A 116 -0.50 -18.42 -7.89
N GLY A 117 0.06 -17.36 -8.51
CA GLY A 117 0.07 -17.15 -9.95
C GLY A 117 0.95 -15.98 -10.39
N ASP A 118 1.11 -15.83 -11.71
CA ASP A 118 1.72 -14.65 -12.32
C ASP A 118 0.71 -13.50 -12.44
N GLY A 119 1.13 -12.37 -13.02
CA GLY A 119 0.24 -11.22 -13.24
C GLY A 119 0.34 -10.17 -12.13
N TRP A 120 -0.78 -9.50 -11.82
CA TRP A 120 -0.82 -8.36 -10.90
C TRP A 120 -0.79 -8.79 -9.43
N TRP A 121 0.03 -8.12 -8.62
CA TRP A 121 0.16 -8.41 -7.18
C TRP A 121 0.16 -7.16 -6.30
N GLY A 122 -0.14 -5.99 -6.85
CA GLY A 122 -0.22 -4.77 -6.08
C GLY A 122 0.01 -3.51 -6.91
N ASN A 123 -0.03 -2.37 -6.23
CA ASN A 123 0.07 -1.05 -6.85
C ASN A 123 1.06 -0.16 -6.09
N PHE A 124 1.68 0.73 -6.83
CA PHE A 124 2.34 1.92 -6.30
C PHE A 124 1.63 3.14 -6.87
N ASP A 125 0.89 3.83 -6.02
CA ASP A 125 0.10 4.98 -6.41
C ASP A 125 0.59 6.23 -5.69
N GLU A 126 0.59 7.35 -6.41
CA GLU A 126 1.00 8.63 -5.89
C GLU A 126 -0.09 9.68 -6.13
N LEU A 127 -0.60 10.24 -5.04
CA LEU A 127 -1.38 11.46 -5.08
C LEU A 127 -0.44 12.65 -5.00
N TYR A 128 -0.58 13.56 -5.96
CA TYR A 128 0.27 14.73 -6.05
C TYR A 128 -0.50 15.93 -6.55
N ARG A 129 0.03 17.11 -6.24
CA ARG A 129 -0.41 18.39 -6.79
C ARG A 129 0.69 19.04 -7.61
N ARG A 130 0.28 19.92 -8.52
CA ARG A 130 1.22 20.77 -9.28
C ARG A 130 1.33 22.13 -8.64
N ASP A 131 2.56 22.58 -8.49
CA ASP A 131 2.88 23.98 -8.17
C ASP A 131 3.72 24.53 -9.33
N GLY A 132 3.03 25.17 -10.28
CA GLY A 132 3.61 25.51 -11.59
C GLY A 132 4.11 24.26 -12.33
N LYS A 133 5.44 24.18 -12.52
CA LYS A 133 6.09 23.01 -13.14
C LYS A 133 6.50 21.93 -12.14
N ASN A 134 6.43 22.23 -10.84
CA ASN A 134 6.84 21.31 -9.79
C ASN A 134 5.72 20.31 -9.48
N ARG A 135 6.11 19.07 -9.24
CA ARG A 135 5.24 18.02 -8.71
C ARG A 135 5.52 17.87 -7.22
N ILE A 136 4.49 18.04 -6.40
CA ILE A 136 4.57 17.88 -4.94
C ILE A 136 3.78 16.64 -4.58
N SER A 137 4.47 15.62 -4.07
CA SER A 137 3.86 14.39 -3.57
C SER A 137 3.15 14.69 -2.24
N ASP A 138 1.85 14.39 -2.18
CA ASP A 138 1.03 14.58 -0.98
C ASP A 138 0.74 13.24 -0.28
N CYS A 139 0.66 12.13 -1.03
CA CYS A 139 0.52 10.79 -0.48
C CYS A 139 1.09 9.73 -1.44
N VAL A 140 1.68 8.68 -0.88
CA VAL A 140 2.02 7.45 -1.59
C VAL A 140 1.28 6.28 -0.95
N MET A 141 0.71 5.44 -1.80
CA MET A 141 0.03 4.20 -1.44
C MET A 141 0.78 3.04 -2.08
N ILE A 142 1.22 2.08 -1.27
CA ILE A 142 1.84 0.84 -1.75
C ILE A 142 0.93 -0.29 -1.32
N GLU A 143 0.17 -0.82 -2.27
CA GLU A 143 -0.70 -1.97 -2.09
C GLU A 143 0.06 -3.24 -2.45
N ILE A 144 -0.04 -4.23 -1.58
CA ILE A 144 0.54 -5.56 -1.75
C ILE A 144 -0.60 -6.56 -1.56
N ALA A 145 -0.92 -7.30 -2.61
CA ALA A 145 -1.88 -8.39 -2.56
C ALA A 145 -1.27 -9.60 -1.85
N MET A 146 -2.06 -10.25 -1.02
CA MET A 146 -1.68 -11.49 -0.36
C MET A 146 -1.94 -12.68 -1.29
N PRO A 147 -1.07 -13.70 -1.31
CA PRO A 147 -1.35 -14.96 -2.00
C PRO A 147 -2.69 -15.56 -1.54
N GLU A 148 -3.45 -16.17 -2.46
CA GLU A 148 -4.81 -16.66 -2.20
C GLU A 148 -4.89 -17.76 -1.14
N ASP A 149 -3.80 -18.51 -0.96
CA ASP A 149 -3.67 -19.57 0.03
C ASP A 149 -3.34 -19.05 1.44
N GLN A 150 -3.12 -17.75 1.61
CA GLN A 150 -2.85 -17.09 2.89
C GLN A 150 -4.14 -16.49 3.47
N ASP A 151 -4.34 -16.68 4.78
CA ASP A 151 -5.49 -16.11 5.49
C ASP A 151 -5.19 -14.71 6.10
N PHE A 152 -6.19 -14.14 6.80
CA PHE A 152 -6.01 -12.83 7.45
C PHE A 152 -4.93 -12.83 8.54
N ASN A 153 -4.76 -13.94 9.26
CA ASN A 153 -3.75 -14.04 10.31
C ASN A 153 -2.35 -14.19 9.72
N ASP A 154 -2.22 -14.88 8.58
CA ASP A 154 -0.98 -14.92 7.79
C ASP A 154 -0.59 -13.51 7.34
N MET A 155 -1.54 -12.75 6.80
CA MET A 155 -1.35 -11.34 6.44
C MET A 155 -0.89 -10.50 7.63
N LYS A 156 -1.48 -10.68 8.82
CA LYS A 156 -1.01 -10.00 10.04
C LYS A 156 0.43 -10.35 10.40
N ARG A 157 0.77 -11.64 10.38
CA ARG A 157 2.13 -12.09 10.69
C ARG A 157 3.15 -11.52 9.72
N MET A 158 2.80 -11.43 8.43
CA MET A 158 3.62 -10.78 7.42
C MET A 158 3.76 -9.27 7.70
N ALA A 159 2.67 -8.59 8.03
CA ALA A 159 2.70 -7.18 8.40
C ALA A 159 3.61 -6.92 9.62
N GLU A 160 3.48 -7.71 10.68
CA GLU A 160 4.30 -7.62 11.90
C GLU A 160 5.79 -7.84 11.63
N TYR A 161 6.13 -8.72 10.69
CA TYR A 161 7.51 -8.94 10.26
C TYR A 161 8.11 -7.70 9.59
N PHE A 162 7.41 -7.12 8.61
CA PHE A 162 7.92 -5.98 7.82
C PHE A 162 7.83 -4.64 8.55
N PHE A 163 6.76 -4.41 9.30
CA PHE A 163 6.49 -3.15 9.98
C PHE A 163 6.58 -3.38 11.48
N LYS A 164 7.78 -3.24 12.06
CA LYS A 164 7.95 -3.38 13.51
C LYS A 164 7.14 -2.33 14.26
N ASP A 165 6.76 -2.67 15.49
CA ASP A 165 6.06 -1.79 16.43
C ASP A 165 4.71 -1.24 15.90
N MET A 166 3.93 -2.09 15.20
CA MET A 166 2.58 -1.71 14.75
C MET A 166 1.66 -1.42 15.94
N GLU A 167 1.05 -0.24 15.96
CA GLU A 167 0.07 0.15 16.97
C GLU A 167 -1.34 0.09 16.36
N PRO A 168 -2.25 -0.79 16.81
CA PRO A 168 -3.60 -0.86 16.25
C PRO A 168 -4.38 0.43 16.54
N LEU A 169 -5.01 0.99 15.51
CA LEU A 169 -5.94 2.10 15.65
C LEU A 169 -7.35 1.55 15.83
N ILE A 170 -7.90 1.74 17.03
CA ILE A 170 -9.29 1.41 17.31
C ILE A 170 -10.16 2.35 16.47
N PRO A 171 -11.08 1.83 15.63
CA PRO A 171 -11.97 2.68 14.84
C PRO A 171 -12.75 3.62 15.76
N LYS A 172 -12.60 4.94 15.58
CA LYS A 172 -13.53 5.89 16.19
C LYS A 172 -14.91 5.57 15.60
N LYS A 173 -15.88 5.18 16.45
CA LYS A 173 -17.27 5.03 16.03
C LYS A 173 -17.67 6.31 15.28
N GLN A 174 -17.95 6.20 13.99
CA GLN A 174 -18.49 7.30 13.22
C GLN A 174 -19.80 7.72 13.90
N LYS A 175 -19.83 8.90 14.53
CA LYS A 175 -21.08 9.55 14.88
C LYS A 175 -21.80 9.78 13.55
N LYS A 176 -22.87 9.04 13.28
CA LYS A 176 -23.82 9.39 12.22
C LYS A 176 -24.16 10.88 12.44
N LYS A 177 -23.77 11.74 11.51
CA LYS A 177 -24.35 13.08 11.44
C LYS A 177 -25.82 12.85 11.13
N GLU A 178 -26.68 13.01 12.13
CA GLU A 178 -28.12 13.12 11.91
C GLU A 178 -28.33 14.24 10.90
N ALA A 179 -28.95 13.89 9.77
CA ALA A 179 -29.36 14.88 8.79
C ALA A 179 -30.33 15.84 9.49
N PRO A 180 -30.22 17.17 9.26
CA PRO A 180 -31.20 18.10 9.81
C PRO A 180 -32.57 17.73 9.25
N ALA A 181 -33.53 17.52 10.16
CA ALA A 181 -34.93 17.34 9.80
C ALA A 181 -35.39 18.53 8.95
N ARG A 182 -35.96 18.24 7.78
CA ARG A 182 -36.66 19.22 6.94
C ARG A 182 -38.07 19.44 7.45
#